data_AF-A0A5B0RL40-F1
#
_entry.id   AF-A0A5B0RL40-F1
#
_cell.length_a   1.000
_cell.length_b   1.000
_cell.length_c   1.000
_cell.angle_alpha   90.00
_cell.angle_beta   90.00
_cell.angle_gamma   90.00
#
_symmetry.space_group_name_H-M   'P 1'
#
loop_
_entity.id
_entity.type
_entity.pdbx_description
1 polymer ?
#
loop_
_entity_poly.entity_id
_entity_poly.type
_entity_poly.pdbx_seq_one_letter_code
_entity_poly.pdbx_strand_id
1 'polypeptide(L)'
;MLQTSIPDIQRQNLAHTILILKAMGINDLLNFDFMDPPPQQTMITALENLYALSALDDEGLLTRLGRKMSDFPMDPELSKMLIASVDLGCSEEVLTIVAMISGATNVFYRPKDKQAQADAKKAKFQQPEGDHLTLLAVYEGWKNSKFSNPWCHKNWIMDQYKHDIVSCGTNYDRVR
;
A
#
# COMPACT_ATOMS: atom_id res chain seq x y z
N MET A 1 22.02 23.12 13.48
CA MET A 1 21.15 22.57 12.42
C MET A 1 22.04 21.78 11.48
N LEU A 2 21.60 20.61 10.99
CA LEU A 2 22.34 19.92 9.93
C LEU A 2 22.40 20.83 8.70
N GLN A 3 23.57 20.91 8.05
CA GLN A 3 23.80 21.82 6.93
C GLN A 3 23.10 21.36 5.64
N THR A 4 22.78 20.07 5.54
CA THR A 4 22.04 19.47 4.43
C THR A 4 21.04 18.44 4.97
N SER A 5 19.92 18.26 4.28
CA SER A 5 18.96 17.21 4.60
C SER A 5 19.56 15.84 4.28
N ILE A 6 19.35 14.87 5.16
CA ILE A 6 19.75 13.48 4.94
C ILE A 6 19.13 12.98 3.61
N PRO A 7 19.80 12.15 2.80
CA PRO A 7 19.22 11.55 1.60
C PRO A 7 18.03 10.63 1.89
N ASP A 8 17.04 10.56 1.00
CA ASP A 8 15.84 9.72 1.21
C ASP A 8 16.14 8.22 1.23
N ILE A 9 17.11 7.78 0.43
CA ILE A 9 17.57 6.39 0.40
C ILE A 9 18.12 5.92 1.76
N GLN A 10 18.55 6.84 2.61
CA GLN A 10 19.03 6.54 3.97
C GLN A 10 17.91 6.61 5.03
N ARG A 11 16.71 7.08 4.67
CA ARG A 11 15.58 7.30 5.60
C ARG A 11 14.40 6.36 5.38
N GLN A 12 14.22 5.85 4.17
CA GLN A 12 13.03 5.10 3.78
C GLN A 12 13.26 3.58 3.77
N ASN A 13 12.15 2.83 3.73
CA ASN A 13 12.18 1.39 3.50
C ASN A 13 12.66 1.12 2.06
N LEU A 14 13.68 0.28 1.92
CA LEU A 14 14.32 -0.02 0.64
C LEU A 14 13.70 -1.22 -0.09
N ALA A 15 12.71 -1.90 0.48
CA ALA A 15 12.15 -3.13 -0.10
C ALA A 15 11.66 -2.93 -1.55
N HIS A 16 10.89 -1.86 -1.82
CA HIS A 16 10.42 -1.55 -3.17
C HIS A 16 11.58 -1.18 -4.11
N THR A 17 12.50 -0.33 -3.66
CA THR A 17 13.67 0.09 -4.45
C THR A 17 14.57 -1.09 -4.82
N ILE A 18 14.86 -1.96 -3.87
CA ILE A 18 15.69 -3.15 -4.09
C ILE A 18 15.00 -4.12 -5.05
N LEU A 19 13.68 -4.28 -4.95
CA LEU A 19 12.90 -5.10 -5.88
C LEU A 19 13.05 -4.58 -7.32
N ILE A 20 12.96 -3.27 -7.53
CA ILE A 20 13.14 -2.64 -8.84
C ILE A 20 14.57 -2.82 -9.34
N LEU A 21 15.59 -2.56 -8.50
CA LEU A 21 17.00 -2.74 -8.89
C LEU A 21 17.29 -4.18 -9.33
N LYS A 22 16.75 -5.16 -8.59
CA LYS A 22 16.84 -6.58 -8.95
C LYS A 22 16.10 -6.90 -10.25
N ALA A 23 14.93 -6.31 -10.48
CA ALA A 23 14.20 -6.45 -11.74
C ALA A 23 14.93 -5.84 -12.94
N MET A 24 15.74 -4.79 -12.73
CA MET A 24 16.64 -4.22 -13.73
C MET A 24 17.89 -5.08 -14.01
N GLY A 25 18.12 -6.15 -13.24
CA GLY A 25 19.25 -7.06 -13.40
C GLY A 25 20.47 -6.70 -12.54
N ILE A 26 20.34 -5.76 -11.59
CA ILE A 26 21.41 -5.40 -10.66
C ILE A 26 21.42 -6.41 -9.51
N ASN A 27 22.35 -7.36 -9.57
CA ASN A 27 22.46 -8.41 -8.56
C ASN A 27 23.39 -8.04 -7.41
N ASP A 28 24.46 -7.30 -7.71
CA ASP A 28 25.44 -6.86 -6.72
C ASP A 28 25.06 -5.46 -6.20
N LEU A 29 24.25 -5.45 -5.15
CA LEU A 29 23.80 -4.22 -4.50
C LEU A 29 24.88 -3.61 -3.60
N LEU A 30 25.88 -4.38 -3.17
CA LEU A 30 26.93 -3.90 -2.27
C LEU A 30 27.98 -3.07 -3.01
N ASN A 31 28.29 -3.45 -4.25
CA ASN A 31 29.21 -2.70 -5.12
C ASN A 31 28.48 -1.78 -6.11
N PHE A 32 27.16 -1.59 -5.95
CA PHE A 32 26.40 -0.65 -6.77
C PHE A 32 26.79 0.79 -6.44
N ASP A 33 27.02 1.60 -7.47
CA ASP A 33 27.48 2.99 -7.36
C ASP A 33 26.34 3.92 -6.95
N PHE A 34 25.93 3.84 -5.68
CA PHE A 34 24.99 4.79 -5.08
C PHE A 34 25.69 6.12 -4.84
N MET A 35 25.04 7.22 -5.24
CA MET A 35 25.51 8.58 -4.94
C MET A 35 25.67 8.82 -3.43
N ASP A 36 24.68 8.34 -2.65
CA ASP A 36 24.72 8.27 -1.19
C ASP A 36 24.28 6.86 -0.78
N PRO A 37 25.21 5.94 -0.44
CA PRO A 37 24.85 4.56 -0.16
C PRO A 37 23.96 4.46 1.09
N PRO A 38 22.92 3.61 1.05
CA PRO A 38 22.14 3.32 2.25
C PRO A 38 22.96 2.51 3.27
N PRO A 39 22.56 2.51 4.55
CA PRO A 39 23.14 1.62 5.55
C PRO A 39 23.00 0.15 5.14
N GLN A 40 24.06 -0.63 5.28
CA GLN A 40 24.06 -2.06 4.94
C GLN A 40 22.97 -2.84 5.67
N GLN A 41 22.73 -2.52 6.95
CA GLN A 41 21.68 -3.15 7.73
C GLN A 41 20.29 -2.96 7.11
N THR A 42 19.98 -1.76 6.60
CA THR A 42 18.70 -1.48 5.93
C THR A 42 18.55 -2.26 4.64
N MET A 43 19.65 -2.43 3.88
CA MET A 43 19.63 -3.27 2.68
C MET A 43 19.39 -4.74 3.01
N ILE A 44 20.07 -5.27 4.03
CA ILE A 44 19.90 -6.66 4.48
C ILE A 44 18.46 -6.90 4.91
N THR A 45 17.90 -6.05 5.77
CA THR A 45 16.52 -6.18 6.22
C THR A 45 15.52 -6.10 5.05
N ALA A 46 15.76 -5.25 4.07
CA ALA A 46 14.92 -5.19 2.87
C ALA A 46 15.02 -6.46 2.00
N LEU A 47 16.22 -7.04 1.86
CA LEU A 47 16.41 -8.33 1.18
C LEU A 47 15.75 -9.48 1.93
N GLU A 48 15.88 -9.54 3.26
CA GLU A 48 15.21 -10.52 4.12
C GLU A 48 13.69 -10.44 3.98
N ASN A 49 13.14 -9.22 3.97
CA ASN A 49 11.71 -9.00 3.75
C ASN A 49 11.26 -9.51 2.37
N LEU A 50 12.02 -9.21 1.31
CA LEU A 50 11.70 -9.69 -0.04
C LEU A 50 11.81 -11.22 -0.16
N TYR A 51 12.78 -11.83 0.53
CA TYR A 51 12.91 -13.27 0.62
C TYR A 51 11.73 -13.91 1.37
N ALA A 52 11.30 -13.34 2.52
CA ALA A 52 10.11 -13.78 3.26
C ALA A 52 8.83 -13.65 2.42
N LEU A 53 8.77 -12.66 1.52
CA LEU A 53 7.68 -12.49 0.56
C LEU A 53 7.78 -13.45 -0.64
N SER A 54 8.82 -14.28 -0.73
CA SER A 54 9.09 -15.17 -1.87
C SER A 54 9.32 -14.41 -3.18
N ALA A 55 9.67 -13.13 -3.10
CA ALA A 55 10.07 -12.32 -4.24
C ALA A 55 11.50 -12.66 -4.69
N LEU A 56 12.34 -13.09 -3.75
CA LEU A 56 13.69 -13.59 -3.99
C LEU A 56 13.78 -15.09 -3.66
N ASP A 57 14.68 -15.80 -4.34
CA ASP A 57 15.05 -17.19 -4.02
C ASP A 57 16.24 -17.27 -3.03
N ASP A 58 16.68 -18.49 -2.72
CA ASP A 58 17.79 -18.77 -1.80
C ASP A 58 19.13 -18.19 -2.29
N GLU A 59 19.27 -17.94 -3.59
CA GLU A 59 20.45 -17.32 -4.21
C GLU A 59 20.34 -15.79 -4.27
N GLY A 60 19.22 -15.21 -3.79
CA GLY A 60 18.96 -13.78 -3.82
C GLY A 60 18.63 -13.24 -5.22
N LEU A 61 18.19 -14.12 -6.12
CA LEU A 61 17.72 -13.81 -7.47
C LEU A 61 16.20 -13.63 -7.49
N LEU A 62 15.73 -12.86 -8.47
CA LEU A 62 14.31 -12.51 -8.58
C LEU A 62 13.48 -13.71 -9.07
N THR A 63 12.49 -14.11 -8.29
CA THR A 63 11.56 -15.19 -8.67
C THR A 63 10.54 -14.72 -9.71
N ARG A 64 9.76 -15.66 -10.28
CA ARG A 64 8.63 -15.32 -11.16
C ARG A 64 7.58 -14.47 -10.42
N LEU A 65 7.38 -14.71 -9.13
CA LEU A 65 6.50 -13.89 -8.29
C LEU A 65 7.08 -12.50 -8.10
N GLY A 66 8.37 -12.39 -7.72
CA GLY A 66 9.05 -11.11 -7.55
C GLY A 66 9.02 -10.24 -8.81
N ARG A 67 9.16 -10.86 -9.99
CA ARG A 67 9.04 -10.16 -11.28
C ARG A 67 7.63 -9.60 -11.53
N LYS A 68 6.58 -10.35 -11.17
CA LYS A 68 5.22 -9.79 -11.23
C LYS A 68 5.04 -8.65 -10.22
N MET A 69 5.64 -8.78 -9.03
CA MET A 69 5.56 -7.74 -8.00
C MET A 69 6.23 -6.44 -8.43
N SER A 70 7.31 -6.50 -9.22
CA SER A 70 7.99 -5.30 -9.74
C SER A 70 7.19 -4.51 -10.77
N ASP A 71 6.14 -5.10 -11.36
CA ASP A 71 5.25 -4.39 -12.29
C ASP A 71 4.29 -3.43 -11.57
N PHE A 72 4.14 -3.57 -10.25
CA PHE A 72 3.25 -2.75 -9.43
C PHE A 72 4.00 -1.58 -8.77
N PRO A 73 3.49 -0.34 -8.88
CA PRO A 73 4.11 0.85 -8.29
C PRO A 73 3.74 0.99 -6.79
N MET A 74 3.96 -0.07 -6.01
CA MET A 74 3.61 -0.10 -4.59
C MET A 74 4.49 -1.02 -3.76
N ASP A 75 4.30 -0.99 -2.45
CA ASP A 75 5.05 -1.83 -1.53
C ASP A 75 4.90 -3.32 -1.86
N PRO A 76 6.00 -4.09 -1.83
CA PRO A 76 6.00 -5.52 -2.13
C PRO A 76 4.94 -6.32 -1.35
N GLU A 77 4.68 -5.97 -0.09
CA GLU A 77 3.66 -6.63 0.74
C GLU A 77 2.25 -6.53 0.13
N LEU A 78 1.88 -5.33 -0.33
CA LEU A 78 0.59 -5.07 -0.97
C LEU A 78 0.51 -5.72 -2.36
N SER A 79 1.60 -5.67 -3.14
CA SER A 79 1.68 -6.34 -4.43
C SER A 79 1.50 -7.85 -4.29
N LYS A 80 2.12 -8.48 -3.28
CA LYS A 80 1.95 -9.91 -3.02
C LYS A 80 0.50 -10.25 -2.65
N MET A 81 -0.11 -9.44 -1.79
CA MET A 81 -1.51 -9.63 -1.39
C MET A 81 -2.45 -9.56 -2.60
N LEU A 82 -2.23 -8.61 -3.51
CA LEU A 82 -3.02 -8.47 -4.73
C LEU A 82 -2.82 -9.66 -5.67
N ILE A 83 -1.59 -10.11 -5.89
CA ILE A 83 -1.32 -11.28 -6.75
C ILE A 83 -1.96 -12.54 -6.17
N ALA A 84 -1.83 -12.78 -4.86
CA ALA A 84 -2.41 -13.95 -4.20
C ALA A 84 -3.96 -13.94 -4.20
N SER A 85 -4.57 -12.74 -4.19
CA SER A 85 -6.03 -12.60 -4.22
C SER A 85 -6.68 -13.15 -5.50
N VAL A 86 -5.93 -13.18 -6.61
CA VAL A 86 -6.40 -13.76 -7.89
C VAL A 86 -6.62 -15.26 -7.73
N ASP A 87 -5.66 -15.96 -7.11
CA ASP A 87 -5.74 -17.40 -6.89
C ASP A 87 -6.82 -17.78 -5.86
N LEU A 88 -7.11 -16.88 -4.90
CA LEU A 88 -8.15 -17.03 -3.88
C LEU A 88 -9.55 -16.57 -4.33
N GLY A 89 -9.67 -15.93 -5.49
CA GLY A 89 -10.94 -15.46 -6.04
C GLY A 89 -11.54 -14.23 -5.34
N CYS A 90 -10.74 -13.45 -4.60
CA CYS A 90 -11.17 -12.24 -3.86
C CYS A 90 -10.46 -10.97 -4.32
N SER A 91 -10.15 -10.89 -5.62
CA SER A 91 -9.33 -9.81 -6.18
C SER A 91 -10.03 -8.45 -6.20
N GLU A 92 -11.36 -8.38 -6.30
CA GLU A 92 -12.10 -7.11 -6.29
C GLU A 92 -12.09 -6.45 -4.90
N GLU A 93 -12.30 -7.26 -3.86
CA GLU A 93 -12.28 -6.82 -2.47
C GLU A 93 -10.88 -6.42 -2.04
N VAL A 94 -9.88 -7.25 -2.36
CA VAL A 94 -8.48 -6.97 -2.05
C VAL A 94 -8.00 -5.72 -2.78
N LEU A 95 -8.34 -5.57 -4.07
CA LEU A 95 -8.01 -4.36 -4.82
C LEU A 95 -8.58 -3.11 -4.15
N THR A 96 -9.83 -3.18 -3.70
CA THR A 96 -10.47 -2.07 -2.97
C THR A 96 -9.72 -1.75 -1.68
N ILE A 97 -9.40 -2.76 -0.87
CA ILE A 97 -8.66 -2.59 0.39
C ILE A 97 -7.30 -1.96 0.13
N VAL A 98 -6.57 -2.46 -0.87
CA VAL A 98 -5.26 -1.94 -1.29
C VAL A 98 -5.37 -0.48 -1.72
N ALA A 99 -6.36 -0.13 -2.55
CA ALA A 99 -6.60 1.24 -2.97
C ALA A 99 -6.93 2.18 -1.79
N MET A 100 -7.69 1.69 -0.80
CA MET A 100 -8.00 2.45 0.41
C MET A 100 -6.76 2.68 1.28
N ILE A 101 -5.87 1.69 1.41
CA ILE A 101 -4.63 1.80 2.19
C ILE A 101 -3.64 2.78 1.52
N SER A 102 -3.44 2.64 0.20
CA SER A 102 -2.49 3.47 -0.54
C SER A 102 -3.01 4.90 -0.76
N GLY A 103 -4.31 5.05 -0.98
CA GLY A 103 -4.93 6.33 -1.30
C GLY A 103 -5.29 7.17 -0.08
N ALA A 104 -5.68 6.56 1.05
CA ALA A 104 -6.20 7.29 2.21
C ALA A 104 -5.44 6.94 3.49
N THR A 105 -4.50 7.80 3.89
CA THR A 105 -3.80 7.68 5.18
C THR A 105 -4.74 7.84 6.38
N ASN A 106 -5.85 8.59 6.21
CA ASN A 106 -6.88 8.68 7.25
C ASN A 106 -8.28 8.94 6.65
N VAL A 107 -9.03 7.87 6.44
CA VAL A 107 -10.39 7.93 5.85
C VAL A 107 -11.38 8.65 6.78
N PHE A 108 -11.22 8.49 8.10
CA PHE A 108 -12.15 9.02 9.08
C PHE A 108 -11.73 10.41 9.57
N TYR A 109 -12.63 11.38 9.45
CA TYR A 109 -12.46 12.73 9.96
C TYR A 109 -13.03 12.84 11.39
N ARG A 110 -12.19 13.25 12.35
CA ARG A 110 -12.58 13.34 13.77
C ARG A 110 -12.35 14.75 14.33
N PRO A 111 -13.29 15.70 14.15
CA PRO A 111 -13.17 17.04 14.71
C PRO A 111 -13.27 17.04 16.24
N LYS A 112 -12.51 17.91 16.91
CA LYS A 112 -12.45 17.99 18.38
C LYS A 112 -13.81 18.29 19.03
N ASP A 113 -14.65 19.11 18.38
CA ASP A 113 -15.94 19.53 18.96
C ASP A 113 -17.05 18.48 18.80
N LYS A 114 -16.88 17.50 17.89
CA LYS A 114 -17.93 16.52 17.54
C LYS A 114 -17.43 15.07 17.56
N GLN A 115 -16.44 14.78 18.41
CA GLN A 115 -15.83 13.44 18.52
C GLN A 115 -16.86 12.34 18.75
N ALA A 116 -17.80 12.51 19.70
CA ALA A 116 -18.81 11.49 20.00
C ALA A 116 -19.71 11.15 18.79
N GLN A 117 -20.04 12.14 17.95
CA GLN A 117 -20.85 11.92 16.75
C GLN A 117 -20.05 11.19 15.66
N ALA A 118 -18.76 11.52 15.51
CA ALA A 118 -17.87 10.85 14.57
C ALA A 118 -17.63 9.40 14.98
N ASP A 119 -17.37 9.15 16.26
CA ASP A 119 -17.11 7.82 16.80
C ASP A 119 -18.37 6.92 16.68
N ALA A 120 -19.57 7.47 16.94
CA ALA A 120 -20.83 6.75 16.74
C ALA A 120 -21.12 6.40 15.27
N LYS A 121 -20.61 7.18 14.31
CA LYS A 121 -20.71 6.87 12.87
C LYS A 121 -19.68 5.83 12.45
N LYS A 122 -18.43 5.98 12.90
CA LYS A 122 -17.36 5.01 12.65
C LYS A 122 -17.73 3.61 13.17
N ALA A 123 -18.31 3.53 14.37
CA ALA A 123 -18.75 2.26 14.97
C ALA A 123 -19.77 1.49 14.12
N LYS A 124 -20.52 2.15 13.22
CA LYS A 124 -21.46 1.48 12.31
C LYS A 124 -20.79 0.74 11.16
N PHE A 125 -19.59 1.16 10.78
CA PHE A 125 -18.83 0.53 9.71
C PHE A 125 -17.85 -0.51 10.24
N GLN A 126 -17.56 -0.46 11.54
CA GLN A 126 -16.61 -1.35 12.19
C GLN A 126 -17.03 -2.81 12.01
N GLN A 127 -16.19 -3.57 11.33
CA GLN A 127 -16.34 -5.01 11.16
C GLN A 127 -15.57 -5.72 12.29
N PRO A 128 -16.18 -6.71 12.97
CA PRO A 128 -15.49 -7.47 14.02
C PRO A 128 -14.29 -8.27 13.50
N GLU A 129 -14.25 -8.57 12.20
CA GLU A 129 -13.19 -9.31 11.53
C GLU A 129 -11.92 -8.47 11.29
N GLY A 130 -12.00 -7.14 11.33
CA GLY A 130 -10.83 -6.27 11.34
C GLY A 130 -10.98 -4.92 10.63
N ASP A 131 -9.90 -4.12 10.72
CA ASP A 131 -9.87 -2.75 10.18
C ASP A 131 -9.83 -2.71 8.65
N HIS A 132 -9.16 -3.66 7.99
CA HIS A 132 -9.16 -3.74 6.53
C HIS A 132 -10.56 -4.00 5.95
N LEU A 133 -11.35 -4.85 6.60
CA LEU A 133 -12.74 -5.10 6.21
C LEU A 133 -13.65 -3.93 6.56
N THR A 134 -13.32 -3.18 7.62
CA THR A 134 -13.98 -1.89 7.91
C THR A 134 -13.76 -0.88 6.78
N LEU A 135 -12.55 -0.80 6.21
CA LEU A 135 -12.28 0.06 5.05
C LEU A 135 -13.08 -0.35 3.82
N LEU A 136 -13.19 -1.67 3.58
CA LEU A 136 -14.02 -2.22 2.50
C LEU A 136 -15.50 -1.83 2.68
N ALA A 137 -16.06 -2.03 3.87
CA ALA A 137 -17.45 -1.67 4.18
C ALA A 137 -17.73 -0.17 4.00
N VAL A 138 -16.76 0.69 4.33
CA VAL A 138 -16.86 2.14 4.08
C VAL A 138 -16.91 2.43 2.57
N TYR A 139 -16.01 1.82 1.79
CA TYR A 139 -15.98 2.01 0.34
C TYR A 139 -17.26 1.51 -0.33
N GLU A 140 -17.77 0.33 0.07
CA GLU A 140 -19.03 -0.21 -0.45
C GLU A 140 -20.22 0.69 -0.10
N GLY A 141 -20.30 1.18 1.14
CA GLY A 141 -21.33 2.12 1.55
C GLY A 141 -21.30 3.42 0.74
N TRP A 142 -20.10 3.86 0.36
CA TRP A 142 -19.89 5.03 -0.45
C TRP A 142 -20.23 4.80 -1.94
N LYS A 143 -19.83 3.66 -2.50
CA LYS A 143 -20.19 3.17 -3.86
C LYS A 143 -21.72 3.05 -4.00
N ASN A 144 -22.39 2.44 -3.03
CA ASN A 144 -23.85 2.31 -2.97
C ASN A 144 -24.56 3.67 -2.88
N SER A 145 -23.89 4.68 -2.33
CA SER A 145 -24.37 6.06 -2.29
C SER A 145 -24.02 6.86 -3.54
N LYS A 146 -23.62 6.19 -4.63
CA LYS A 146 -23.20 6.78 -5.92
C LYS A 146 -22.08 7.80 -5.76
N PHE A 147 -21.12 7.51 -4.88
CA PHE A 147 -19.98 8.39 -4.61
C PHE A 147 -20.39 9.81 -4.17
N SER A 148 -21.44 9.93 -3.35
CA SER A 148 -22.01 11.22 -2.94
C SER A 148 -21.15 11.95 -1.90
N ASN A 149 -20.79 13.21 -2.15
CA ASN A 149 -20.07 14.05 -1.17
C ASN A 149 -20.90 14.34 0.10
N PRO A 150 -22.21 14.66 0.00
CA PRO A 150 -23.07 14.76 1.17
C PRO A 150 -23.05 13.52 2.08
N TRP A 151 -22.90 12.33 1.50
CA TRP A 151 -22.79 11.09 2.27
C TRP A 151 -21.47 11.04 3.06
N CYS A 152 -20.35 11.46 2.46
CA CYS A 152 -19.05 11.55 3.14
C CYS A 152 -19.13 12.50 4.34
N HIS A 153 -19.67 13.71 4.17
CA HIS A 153 -19.84 14.66 5.26
C HIS A 153 -20.74 14.14 6.39
N LYS A 154 -21.84 13.45 6.04
CA LYS A 154 -22.77 12.87 7.03
C LYS A 154 -22.16 11.73 7.85
N ASN A 155 -21.18 11.02 7.29
CA ASN A 155 -20.52 9.88 7.92
C ASN A 155 -19.09 10.19 8.39
N TRP A 156 -18.69 11.46 8.35
CA TRP A 156 -17.36 11.90 8.78
C TRP A 156 -16.22 11.23 8.01
N ILE A 157 -16.39 11.09 6.70
CA ILE A 157 -15.38 10.53 5.80
C ILE A 157 -14.77 11.67 4.99
N MET A 158 -13.45 11.66 4.83
CA MET A 158 -12.74 12.62 3.99
C MET A 158 -13.06 12.37 2.51
N ASP A 159 -13.47 13.42 1.80
CA ASP A 159 -13.82 13.38 0.39
C ASP A 159 -12.60 13.56 -0.54
N GLN A 160 -11.47 14.01 -0.01
CA GLN A 160 -10.24 14.30 -0.78
C GLN A 160 -9.68 13.08 -1.50
N TYR A 161 -9.83 11.88 -0.94
CA TYR A 161 -9.27 10.64 -1.50
C TYR A 161 -10.12 10.05 -2.64
N LYS A 162 -11.18 10.75 -3.07
CA LYS A 162 -12.10 10.33 -4.14
C LYS A 162 -11.39 9.90 -5.41
N HIS A 163 -10.51 10.77 -5.88
CA HIS A 163 -9.83 10.61 -7.16
C HIS A 163 -8.77 9.53 -7.07
N ASP A 164 -8.06 9.46 -5.96
CA ASP A 164 -6.97 8.51 -5.77
C ASP A 164 -7.50 7.07 -5.64
N ILE A 165 -8.57 6.86 -4.87
CA ILE A 165 -9.16 5.53 -4.69
C ILE A 165 -9.76 5.01 -6.02
N VAL A 166 -10.46 5.87 -6.76
CA VAL A 166 -11.06 5.50 -8.06
C VAL A 166 -9.97 5.30 -9.13
N SER A 167 -8.95 6.16 -9.16
CA SER A 167 -7.81 6.06 -10.09
C SER A 167 -7.01 4.78 -9.83
N CYS A 168 -6.72 4.47 -8.58
CA CYS A 168 -6.09 3.22 -8.17
C CYS A 168 -6.89 2.02 -8.67
N GLY A 169 -8.19 1.93 -8.34
CA GLY A 169 -9.04 0.82 -8.78
C GLY A 169 -9.03 0.59 -10.29
N THR A 170 -9.05 1.67 -11.09
CA THR A 170 -9.06 1.58 -12.56
C THR A 170 -7.70 1.15 -13.14
N ASN A 171 -6.59 1.54 -12.51
CA ASN A 171 -5.24 1.19 -12.98
C ASN A 171 -4.89 -0.29 -12.75
N TYR A 172 -5.46 -0.88 -11.70
CA TYR A 172 -5.21 -2.28 -11.33
C TYR A 172 -6.22 -3.27 -11.95
N ASP A 173 -7.20 -2.82 -12.75
CA ASP A 173 -8.04 -3.73 -13.56
C ASP A 173 -7.21 -4.54 -14.58
N ARG A 174 -5.97 -4.12 -14.86
CA ARG A 174 -5.00 -4.86 -15.69
C ARG A 174 -4.45 -6.12 -15.02
N VAL A 175 -4.78 -6.37 -13.76
CA VAL A 175 -4.37 -7.55 -12.99
C VAL A 175 -5.29 -8.75 -13.24
N ARG A 176 -6.49 -8.51 -13.82
CA ARG A 176 -7.41 -9.57 -14.27
C ARG A 176 -6.92 -10.31 -15.51
#